data_AF-A0A859D024-F1
#
_entry.id   AF-A0A859D024-F1
#
_cell.length_a   1.000
_cell.length_b   1.000
_cell.length_c   1.000
_cell.angle_alpha   90.00
_cell.angle_beta   90.00
_cell.angle_gamma   90.00
#
_symmetry.space_group_name_H-M   'P 1'
#
loop_
_entity.id
_entity.type
_entity.pdbx_description
1 polymer ?
#
loop_
_entity_poly.entity_id
_entity_poly.type
_entity_poly.pdbx_seq_one_letter_code
_entity_poly.pdbx_strand_id
1 'polypeptide(L)'
;MKLKLSEAGFFTRGQVETKYRKLIADKEERLYSVADRSTGSGALDQQTQSEKQLQEQLQILGQNYQKRVDLGRSRIAYLEKQILEHSTDNEQKRQSFRVNFNTITKQADQLRSGSIIRAAKEKDVLLTEYDLIQQEVKVIDKEMYSLNQEQSIIKHDINRLVNSNQIYRLAAYISDKEQAIDVPKSTVGLVALVWFSSLAFISAVTGVFLAITGIYIQRIYAKENEHREE
;
A
#
# COMPACT_ATOMS: atom_id res chain seq x y z
N MET A 1 -29.46 49.93 -70.23
CA MET A 1 -30.87 50.05 -70.65
C MET A 1 -31.56 48.70 -70.77
N LYS A 2 -31.13 47.79 -71.66
CA LYS A 2 -31.79 46.49 -71.92
C LYS A 2 -32.00 45.60 -70.67
N LEU A 3 -30.97 45.43 -69.81
CA LEU A 3 -31.04 44.64 -68.57
C LEU A 3 -32.01 45.20 -67.50
N LYS A 4 -32.09 46.54 -67.36
CA LYS A 4 -32.98 47.19 -66.38
C LYS A 4 -34.43 47.33 -66.87
N LEU A 5 -34.63 47.27 -68.19
CA LEU A 5 -35.95 47.21 -68.83
C LEU A 5 -36.57 45.80 -68.76
N SER A 6 -35.75 44.74 -68.72
CA SER A 6 -36.22 43.37 -68.53
C SER A 6 -36.56 43.03 -67.07
N GLU A 7 -35.96 43.75 -66.11
CA GLU A 7 -36.25 43.62 -64.67
C GLU A 7 -37.47 44.46 -64.22
N ALA A 8 -38.00 45.34 -65.08
CA ALA A 8 -39.11 46.23 -64.73
C ALA A 8 -40.47 45.61 -65.11
N GLY A 9 -41.44 45.64 -64.17
CA GLY A 9 -42.81 45.16 -64.40
C GLY A 9 -43.61 46.04 -65.36
N PHE A 10 -44.76 45.52 -65.84
CA PHE A 10 -45.62 46.17 -66.84
C PHE A 10 -45.93 47.65 -66.54
N PHE A 11 -46.18 47.98 -65.27
CA PHE A 11 -46.55 49.34 -64.84
C PHE A 11 -45.37 50.28 -64.58
N THR A 12 -44.12 49.79 -64.45
CA THR A 12 -42.94 50.62 -64.13
C THR A 12 -41.98 50.80 -65.30
N ARG A 13 -42.17 50.04 -66.38
CA ARG A 13 -41.34 50.06 -67.59
C ARG A 13 -41.25 51.44 -68.23
N GLY A 14 -42.36 52.17 -68.33
CA GLY A 14 -42.40 53.52 -68.91
C GLY A 14 -41.54 54.53 -68.16
N GLN A 15 -41.61 54.53 -66.82
CA GLN A 15 -40.80 55.44 -65.99
C GLN A 15 -39.31 55.12 -66.07
N VAL A 16 -38.96 53.83 -66.07
CA VAL A 16 -37.56 53.37 -66.23
C VAL A 16 -37.01 53.80 -67.59
N GLU A 17 -37.80 53.62 -68.65
CA GLU A 17 -37.39 54.03 -70.00
C GLU A 17 -37.19 55.54 -70.11
N THR A 18 -38.12 56.36 -69.60
CA THR A 18 -37.98 57.83 -69.61
C THR A 18 -36.76 58.29 -68.82
N LYS A 19 -36.48 57.67 -67.67
CA LYS A 19 -35.30 57.98 -66.85
C LYS A 19 -34.00 57.67 -67.59
N TYR A 20 -33.91 56.50 -68.23
CA TYR A 20 -32.72 56.14 -68.99
C TYR A 20 -32.57 56.95 -70.29
N ARG A 21 -33.67 57.30 -70.96
CA ARG A 21 -33.63 58.21 -72.13
C ARG A 21 -33.15 59.61 -71.74
N LYS A 22 -33.60 60.15 -70.60
CA LYS A 22 -33.09 61.42 -70.06
C LYS A 22 -31.60 61.35 -69.71
N LEU A 23 -31.16 60.25 -69.09
CA LEU A 23 -29.73 60.04 -68.79
C LEU A 23 -28.88 59.92 -70.06
N ILE A 24 -29.39 59.28 -71.11
CA ILE A 24 -28.70 59.20 -72.41
C ILE A 24 -28.64 60.57 -73.07
N ALA A 25 -29.75 61.32 -73.08
CA ALA A 25 -29.78 62.68 -73.63
C ALA A 25 -28.82 63.64 -72.90
N ASP A 26 -28.78 63.64 -71.56
CA ASP A 26 -27.81 64.44 -70.78
C ASP A 26 -26.36 64.00 -71.06
N LYS A 27 -26.13 62.70 -71.29
CA LYS A 27 -24.79 62.19 -71.65
C LYS A 27 -24.40 62.57 -73.08
N GLU A 28 -25.32 62.53 -74.03
CA GLU A 28 -25.11 62.96 -75.41
C GLU A 28 -24.88 64.47 -75.47
N GLU A 29 -25.68 65.29 -74.76
CA GLU A 29 -25.49 66.73 -74.66
C GLU A 29 -24.11 67.08 -74.09
N ARG A 30 -23.66 66.37 -73.04
CA ARG A 30 -22.29 66.51 -72.52
C ARG A 30 -21.24 66.11 -73.55
N LEU A 31 -21.42 64.99 -74.26
CA LEU A 31 -20.50 64.57 -75.32
C LEU A 31 -20.40 65.59 -76.45
N TYR A 32 -21.52 66.18 -76.87
CA TYR A 32 -21.53 67.25 -77.88
C TYR A 32 -20.91 68.54 -77.36
N SER A 33 -21.15 68.94 -76.11
CA SER A 33 -20.50 70.11 -75.49
C SER A 33 -18.99 69.95 -75.30
N VAL A 34 -18.52 68.70 -75.15
CA VAL A 34 -17.10 68.34 -75.08
C VAL A 34 -16.50 68.26 -76.49
N ALA A 35 -17.23 67.76 -77.48
CA ALA A 35 -16.78 67.70 -78.87
C ALA A 35 -16.61 69.10 -79.49
N ASP A 36 -17.46 70.07 -79.14
CA ASP A 36 -17.40 71.44 -79.66
C ASP A 36 -16.25 72.27 -79.04
N ARG A 37 -15.73 71.85 -77.86
CA ARG A 37 -14.49 72.40 -77.26
C ARG A 37 -13.22 71.64 -77.68
N SER A 38 -13.36 70.53 -78.41
CA SER A 38 -12.26 69.60 -78.72
C SER A 38 -11.50 69.92 -80.01
N THR A 39 -11.89 70.94 -80.77
CA THR A 39 -11.33 71.22 -82.12
C THR A 39 -10.28 72.34 -82.15
N GLY A 40 -10.00 72.99 -81.02
CA GLY A 40 -8.93 74.00 -80.87
C GLY A 40 -7.83 73.56 -79.90
N SER A 41 -6.62 74.11 -80.04
CA SER A 41 -5.37 73.71 -79.35
C SER A 41 -5.44 73.44 -77.83
N GLY A 42 -6.47 73.90 -77.11
CA GLY A 42 -6.72 73.59 -75.70
C GLY A 42 -7.13 72.14 -75.41
N ALA A 43 -7.64 71.40 -76.40
CA ALA A 43 -7.99 69.97 -76.25
C ALA A 43 -6.75 69.08 -76.09
N LEU A 44 -5.67 69.41 -76.81
CA LEU A 44 -4.39 68.71 -76.70
C LEU A 44 -3.72 68.97 -75.34
N ASP A 45 -3.77 70.20 -74.83
CA ASP A 45 -3.24 70.56 -73.50
C ASP A 45 -4.05 69.90 -72.36
N GLN A 46 -5.38 69.86 -72.46
CA GLN A 46 -6.23 69.15 -71.50
C GLN A 46 -6.02 67.64 -71.55
N GLN A 47 -5.86 67.06 -72.73
CA GLN A 47 -5.54 65.64 -72.88
C GLN A 47 -4.17 65.33 -72.26
N THR A 48 -3.16 66.15 -72.54
CA THR A 48 -1.80 65.99 -71.98
C THR A 48 -1.77 66.17 -70.46
N GLN A 49 -2.54 67.11 -69.90
CA GLN A 49 -2.70 67.25 -68.44
C GLN A 49 -3.43 66.06 -67.83
N SER A 50 -4.48 65.54 -68.49
CA SER A 50 -5.22 64.38 -68.00
C SER A 50 -4.36 63.12 -68.02
N GLU A 51 -3.52 62.93 -69.03
CA GLU A 51 -2.56 61.82 -69.11
C GLU A 51 -1.49 61.93 -68.03
N LYS A 52 -0.94 63.14 -67.78
CA LYS A 52 0.00 63.37 -66.68
C LYS A 52 -0.62 63.06 -65.32
N GLN A 53 -1.85 63.52 -65.07
CA GLN A 53 -2.58 63.20 -63.84
C GLN A 53 -2.85 61.70 -63.70
N LEU A 54 -3.20 61.02 -64.79
CA LEU A 54 -3.40 59.57 -64.80
C LEU A 54 -2.09 58.84 -64.48
N GLN A 55 -0.98 59.30 -65.03
CA GLN A 55 0.35 58.72 -64.82
C GLN A 55 0.83 58.94 -63.38
N GLU A 56 0.60 60.12 -62.79
CA GLU A 56 0.81 60.38 -61.36
C GLU A 56 -0.07 59.50 -60.48
N GLN A 57 -1.36 59.37 -60.80
CA GLN A 57 -2.27 58.50 -60.06
C GLN A 57 -1.84 57.03 -60.13
N LEU A 58 -1.37 56.57 -61.29
CA LEU A 58 -0.83 55.21 -61.46
C LEU A 58 0.46 55.00 -60.65
N GLN A 59 1.35 56.00 -60.60
CA GLN A 59 2.55 55.94 -59.76
C GLN A 59 2.21 55.91 -58.26
N ILE A 60 1.30 56.78 -57.81
CA ILE A 60 0.83 56.80 -56.41
C ILE A 60 0.15 55.48 -56.05
N LEU A 61 -0.67 54.95 -56.96
CA LEU A 61 -1.32 53.65 -56.78
C LEU A 61 -0.29 52.52 -56.69
N GLY A 62 0.72 52.51 -57.58
CA GLY A 62 1.83 51.56 -57.54
C GLY A 62 2.62 51.64 -56.23
N GLN A 63 2.94 52.83 -55.76
CA GLN A 63 3.61 53.05 -54.47
C GLN A 63 2.77 52.58 -53.28
N ASN A 64 1.45 52.82 -53.31
CA ASN A 64 0.55 52.34 -52.25
C ASN A 64 0.43 50.81 -52.24
N TYR A 65 0.36 50.16 -53.41
CA TYR A 65 0.40 48.71 -53.48
C TYR A 65 1.75 48.16 -53.01
N GLN A 66 2.85 48.78 -53.40
CA GLN A 66 4.18 48.36 -52.96
C GLN A 66 4.32 48.46 -51.44
N LYS A 67 3.87 49.56 -50.83
CA LYS A 67 3.82 49.69 -49.36
C LYS A 67 3.00 48.58 -48.69
N ARG A 68 1.85 48.21 -49.26
CA ARG A 68 1.03 47.10 -48.73
C ARG A 68 1.73 45.75 -48.87
N VAL A 69 2.42 45.52 -49.98
CA VAL A 69 3.23 44.30 -50.20
C VAL A 69 4.37 44.23 -49.19
N ASP A 70 5.09 45.33 -48.97
CA ASP A 70 6.22 45.39 -48.03
C ASP A 70 5.74 45.19 -46.58
N LEU A 71 4.60 45.78 -46.22
CA LEU A 71 3.97 45.59 -44.91
C LEU A 71 3.44 44.16 -44.73
N GLY A 72 2.95 43.54 -45.80
CA GLY A 72 2.60 42.11 -45.82
C GLY A 72 3.83 41.22 -45.61
N ARG A 73 4.93 41.49 -46.32
CA ARG A 73 6.20 40.76 -46.18
C ARG A 73 6.79 40.88 -44.79
N SER A 74 6.78 42.08 -44.19
CA SER A 74 7.28 42.26 -42.82
C SER A 74 6.44 41.52 -41.79
N ARG A 75 5.11 41.50 -41.97
CA ARG A 75 4.20 40.72 -41.12
C ARG A 75 4.44 39.22 -41.26
N ILE A 76 4.64 38.71 -42.48
CA ILE A 76 4.96 37.31 -42.74
C ILE A 76 6.29 36.94 -42.06
N ALA A 77 7.35 37.73 -42.25
CA ALA A 77 8.64 37.48 -41.63
C ALA A 77 8.58 37.49 -40.09
N TYR A 78 7.79 38.40 -39.51
CA TYR A 78 7.55 38.42 -38.07
C TYR A 78 6.85 37.16 -37.57
N LEU A 79 5.77 36.74 -38.27
CA LEU A 79 5.03 35.53 -37.92
C LEU A 79 5.86 34.26 -38.10
N GLU A 80 6.66 34.17 -39.15
CA GLU A 80 7.60 33.06 -39.38
C GLU A 80 8.61 32.95 -38.24
N LYS A 81 9.20 34.07 -37.82
CA LYS A 81 10.11 34.10 -36.66
C LYS A 81 9.41 33.62 -35.39
N GLN A 82 8.20 34.10 -35.14
CA GLN A 82 7.42 33.71 -33.96
C GLN A 82 7.07 32.21 -33.97
N ILE A 83 6.68 31.66 -35.12
CA ILE A 83 6.41 30.22 -35.29
C ILE A 83 7.68 29.42 -35.01
N LEU A 84 8.83 29.88 -35.49
CA LEU A 84 10.10 29.18 -35.34
C LEU A 84 10.55 29.19 -33.86
N GLU A 85 10.41 30.31 -33.17
CA GLU A 85 10.65 30.42 -31.72
C GLU A 85 9.71 29.51 -30.92
N HIS A 86 8.40 29.50 -31.21
CA HIS A 86 7.46 28.61 -30.53
C HIS A 86 7.70 27.13 -30.83
N SER A 87 8.08 26.79 -32.06
CA SER A 87 8.37 25.41 -32.45
C SER A 87 9.60 24.87 -31.71
N THR A 88 10.66 25.68 -31.64
CA THR A 88 11.90 25.34 -30.92
C THR A 88 11.69 25.23 -29.41
N ASP A 89 10.96 26.18 -28.80
CA ASP A 89 10.59 26.12 -27.37
C ASP A 89 9.73 24.88 -27.05
N ASN A 90 8.72 24.59 -27.88
CA ASN A 90 7.90 23.39 -27.70
C ASN A 90 8.70 22.10 -27.82
N GLU A 91 9.64 22.02 -28.77
CA GLU A 91 10.49 20.84 -28.91
C GLU A 91 11.40 20.68 -27.69
N GLN A 92 12.01 21.76 -27.20
CA GLN A 92 12.81 21.73 -25.97
C GLN A 92 11.99 21.27 -24.76
N LYS A 93 10.76 21.77 -24.60
CA LYS A 93 9.84 21.33 -23.54
C LYS A 93 9.46 19.86 -23.69
N ARG A 94 9.15 19.39 -24.90
CA ARG A 94 8.85 17.97 -25.15
C ARG A 94 10.04 17.08 -24.78
N GLN A 95 11.25 17.49 -25.15
CA GLN A 95 12.47 16.77 -24.80
C GLN A 95 12.69 16.72 -23.28
N SER A 96 12.53 17.86 -22.58
CA SER A 96 12.70 17.90 -21.13
C SER A 96 11.65 17.04 -20.41
N PHE A 97 10.39 17.10 -20.82
CA PHE A 97 9.34 16.23 -20.28
C PHE A 97 9.65 14.76 -20.50
N ARG A 98 10.12 14.37 -21.68
CA ARG A 98 10.49 12.99 -21.98
C ARG A 98 11.64 12.50 -21.10
N VAL A 99 12.68 13.31 -20.92
CA VAL A 99 13.82 12.97 -20.06
C VAL A 99 13.40 12.87 -18.59
N ASN A 100 12.59 13.82 -18.11
CA ASN A 100 12.07 13.80 -16.74
C ASN A 100 11.18 12.57 -16.50
N PHE A 101 10.27 12.26 -17.42
CA PHE A 101 9.40 11.09 -17.32
C PHE A 101 10.21 9.79 -17.28
N ASN A 102 11.21 9.65 -18.14
CA ASN A 102 12.08 8.47 -18.15
C ASN A 102 12.88 8.34 -16.85
N THR A 103 13.37 9.45 -16.30
CA THR A 103 14.11 9.47 -15.03
C THR A 103 13.20 9.04 -13.87
N ILE A 104 12.01 9.63 -13.77
CA ILE A 104 11.03 9.31 -12.73
C ILE A 104 10.62 7.84 -12.82
N THR A 105 10.36 7.33 -14.03
CA THR A 105 9.98 5.92 -14.25
C THR A 105 11.09 4.99 -13.80
N LYS A 106 12.35 5.25 -14.19
CA LYS A 106 13.50 4.46 -13.75
C LYS A 106 13.69 4.48 -12.23
N GLN A 107 13.53 5.64 -11.60
CA GLN A 107 13.62 5.76 -10.15
C GLN A 107 12.50 4.99 -9.44
N ALA A 108 11.27 5.06 -9.95
CA ALA A 108 10.14 4.31 -9.43
C ALA A 108 10.36 2.79 -9.55
N ASP A 109 10.87 2.32 -10.70
CA ASP A 109 11.19 0.91 -10.91
C ASP A 109 12.34 0.43 -10.01
N GLN A 110 13.37 1.24 -9.80
CA GLN A 110 14.47 0.95 -8.88
C GLN A 110 14.01 0.89 -7.43
N LEU A 111 13.18 1.84 -6.99
CA LEU A 111 12.62 1.85 -5.65
C LEU A 111 11.70 0.65 -5.41
N ARG A 112 10.84 0.34 -6.39
CA ARG A 112 9.91 -0.79 -6.34
C ARG A 112 10.65 -2.12 -6.31
N SER A 113 11.63 -2.32 -7.21
CA SER A 113 12.43 -3.55 -7.21
C SER A 113 13.23 -3.69 -5.92
N GLY A 114 13.88 -2.60 -5.45
CA GLY A 114 14.64 -2.60 -4.22
C GLY A 114 13.79 -2.83 -2.96
N SER A 115 12.54 -2.34 -2.90
CA SER A 115 11.63 -2.63 -1.78
C SER A 115 11.12 -4.06 -1.82
N ILE A 116 10.73 -4.57 -2.99
CA ILE A 116 10.25 -5.94 -3.17
C ILE A 116 11.36 -6.95 -2.81
N ILE A 117 12.59 -6.73 -3.29
CA ILE A 117 13.71 -7.64 -3.01
C ILE A 117 14.04 -7.65 -1.51
N ARG A 118 14.03 -6.48 -0.86
CA ARG A 118 14.25 -6.40 0.60
C ARG A 118 13.16 -7.12 1.38
N ALA A 119 11.90 -6.87 1.05
CA ALA A 119 10.76 -7.52 1.69
C ALA A 119 10.77 -9.04 1.48
N ALA A 120 11.13 -9.51 0.28
CA ALA A 120 11.25 -10.94 -0.01
C ALA A 120 12.38 -11.58 0.81
N LYS A 121 13.56 -10.94 0.86
CA LYS A 121 14.69 -11.43 1.65
C LYS A 121 14.39 -11.46 3.15
N GLU A 122 13.75 -10.42 3.67
CA GLU A 122 13.35 -10.35 5.07
C GLU A 122 12.34 -11.46 5.41
N LYS A 123 11.33 -11.66 4.55
CA LYS A 123 10.38 -12.76 4.68
C LYS A 123 11.09 -14.12 4.71
N ASP A 124 12.03 -14.37 3.81
CA ASP A 124 12.75 -15.65 3.76
C ASP A 124 13.57 -15.88 5.04
N VAL A 125 14.24 -14.85 5.55
CA VAL A 125 14.96 -14.94 6.84
C VAL A 125 14.00 -15.28 7.98
N LEU A 126 12.88 -14.57 8.08
CA LEU A 126 11.87 -14.83 9.12
C LEU A 126 11.30 -16.25 9.04
N LEU A 127 11.06 -16.77 7.82
CA LEU A 127 10.58 -18.14 7.65
C LEU A 127 11.62 -19.16 8.14
N THR A 128 12.90 -18.95 7.82
CA THR A 128 13.95 -19.85 8.32
C THR A 128 14.10 -19.81 9.84
N GLU A 129 13.98 -18.63 10.44
CA GLU A 129 14.00 -18.47 11.90
C GLU A 129 12.80 -19.16 12.55
N TYR A 130 11.61 -19.00 11.96
CA TYR A 130 10.40 -19.67 12.43
C TYR A 130 10.51 -21.20 12.36
N ASP A 131 11.09 -21.73 11.29
CA ASP A 131 11.33 -23.17 11.16
C ASP A 131 12.28 -23.70 12.24
N LEU A 132 13.33 -22.95 12.58
CA LEU A 132 14.26 -23.29 13.66
C LEU A 132 13.56 -23.29 15.03
N ILE A 133 12.78 -22.23 15.32
CA ILE A 133 11.98 -22.16 16.55
C ILE A 133 11.00 -23.33 16.62
N GLN A 134 10.35 -23.69 15.53
CA GLN A 134 9.42 -24.82 15.50
C GLN A 134 10.11 -26.16 15.76
N GLN A 135 11.34 -26.34 15.27
CA GLN A 135 12.14 -27.53 15.60
C GLN A 135 12.52 -27.57 17.08
N GLU A 136 12.94 -26.44 17.65
CA GLU A 136 13.28 -26.34 19.07
C GLU A 136 12.08 -26.61 19.97
N VAL A 137 10.91 -26.03 19.65
CA VAL A 137 9.65 -26.30 20.37
C VAL A 137 9.31 -27.78 20.35
N LYS A 138 9.47 -28.47 19.21
CA LYS A 138 9.23 -29.92 19.14
C LYS A 138 10.17 -30.73 20.04
N VAL A 139 11.42 -30.29 20.18
CA VAL A 139 12.38 -30.93 21.09
C VAL A 139 11.94 -30.72 22.55
N ILE A 140 11.59 -29.47 22.90
CA ILE A 140 11.11 -29.13 24.24
C ILE A 140 9.83 -29.90 24.58
N ASP A 141 8.86 -29.99 23.66
CA ASP A 141 7.62 -30.75 23.85
C ASP A 141 7.90 -32.24 24.11
N LYS A 142 8.88 -32.81 23.40
CA LYS A 142 9.30 -34.20 23.61
C LYS A 142 9.95 -34.40 24.97
N GLU A 143 10.81 -33.48 25.39
CA GLU A 143 11.42 -33.50 26.73
C GLU A 143 10.35 -33.36 27.82
N MET A 144 9.44 -32.40 27.69
CA MET A 144 8.30 -32.24 28.61
C MET A 144 7.45 -33.51 28.69
N TYR A 145 7.15 -34.14 27.56
CA TYR A 145 6.42 -35.41 27.55
C TYR A 145 7.18 -36.51 28.32
N SER A 146 8.49 -36.63 28.10
CA SER A 146 9.32 -37.62 28.79
C SER A 146 9.38 -37.38 30.30
N LEU A 147 9.53 -36.12 30.74
CA LEU A 147 9.53 -35.74 32.15
C LEU A 147 8.17 -35.98 32.80
N ASN A 148 7.07 -35.70 32.10
CA ASN A 148 5.72 -36.00 32.58
C ASN A 148 5.51 -37.51 32.73
N GLN A 149 6.01 -38.31 31.80
CA GLN A 149 5.96 -39.77 31.89
C GLN A 149 6.78 -40.28 33.09
N GLU A 150 8.01 -39.79 33.27
CA GLU A 150 8.85 -40.13 34.43
C GLU A 150 8.17 -39.73 35.74
N GLN A 151 7.60 -38.52 35.81
CA GLN A 151 6.86 -38.05 36.98
C GLN A 151 5.66 -38.95 37.28
N SER A 152 4.93 -39.41 36.26
CA SER A 152 3.81 -40.33 36.44
C SER A 152 4.27 -41.68 37.00
N ILE A 153 5.38 -42.23 36.48
CA ILE A 153 5.98 -43.48 36.97
C ILE A 153 6.40 -43.32 38.43
N ILE A 154 7.13 -42.24 38.77
CA ILE A 154 7.56 -41.95 40.13
C ILE A 154 6.36 -41.81 41.07
N LYS A 155 5.29 -41.11 40.65
CA LYS A 155 4.05 -40.99 41.44
C LYS A 155 3.42 -42.37 41.71
N HIS A 156 3.35 -43.23 40.70
CA HIS A 156 2.85 -44.60 40.89
C HIS A 156 3.73 -45.43 41.83
N ASP A 157 5.06 -45.33 41.69
CA ASP A 157 6.00 -46.04 42.56
C ASP A 157 5.92 -45.56 44.01
N ILE A 158 5.85 -44.24 44.22
CA ILE A 158 5.62 -43.68 45.56
C ILE A 158 4.30 -44.21 46.12
N ASN A 159 3.20 -44.12 45.37
CA ASN A 159 1.91 -44.61 45.85
C ASN A 159 1.95 -46.11 46.21
N ARG A 160 2.65 -46.93 45.41
CA ARG A 160 2.88 -48.36 45.72
C ARG A 160 3.66 -48.55 47.03
N LEU A 161 4.80 -47.88 47.17
CA LEU A 161 5.66 -47.99 48.36
C LEU A 161 4.95 -47.50 49.61
N VAL A 162 4.27 -46.37 49.50
CA VAL A 162 3.57 -45.74 50.61
C VAL A 162 2.36 -46.59 51.05
N ASN A 163 1.60 -47.17 50.12
CA ASN A 163 0.52 -48.10 50.44
C ASN A 163 1.04 -49.42 51.07
N SER A 164 2.28 -49.83 50.78
CA SER A 164 2.87 -51.00 51.47
C SER A 164 3.23 -50.75 52.94
N ASN A 165 3.35 -49.47 53.36
CA ASN A 165 3.71 -49.10 54.72
C ASN A 165 2.46 -48.82 55.57
N GLN A 166 2.35 -49.50 56.72
CA GLN A 166 1.21 -49.39 57.64
C GLN A 166 1.06 -47.97 58.23
N ILE A 167 2.17 -47.31 58.55
CA ILE A 167 2.16 -45.97 59.16
C ILE A 167 1.60 -44.95 58.18
N TYR A 168 2.03 -45.01 56.92
CA TYR A 168 1.57 -44.08 55.89
C TYR A 168 0.11 -44.30 55.50
N ARG A 169 -0.37 -45.56 55.44
CA ARG A 169 -1.79 -45.86 55.24
C ARG A 169 -2.67 -45.27 56.33
N LEU A 170 -2.25 -45.40 57.59
CA LEU A 170 -2.96 -44.81 58.73
C LEU A 170 -2.93 -43.28 58.67
N ALA A 171 -1.79 -42.69 58.29
CA ALA A 171 -1.69 -41.25 58.12
C ALA A 171 -2.58 -40.71 56.98
N ALA A 172 -2.71 -41.44 55.87
CA ALA A 172 -3.62 -41.11 54.78
C ALA A 172 -5.09 -41.18 55.20
N TYR A 173 -5.47 -42.23 55.93
CA TYR A 173 -6.82 -42.37 56.48
C TYR A 173 -7.18 -41.24 57.45
N ILE A 174 -6.25 -40.87 58.35
CA ILE A 174 -6.46 -39.79 59.33
C ILE A 174 -6.52 -38.41 58.66
N SER A 175 -5.83 -38.23 57.52
CA SER A 175 -5.76 -36.94 56.82
C SER A 175 -6.82 -36.76 55.72
N ASP A 176 -7.70 -37.74 55.51
CA ASP A 176 -8.71 -37.77 54.44
C ASP A 176 -8.12 -37.48 53.05
N LYS A 177 -6.95 -38.08 52.76
CA LYS A 177 -6.28 -37.97 51.46
C LYS A 177 -6.31 -39.30 50.73
N GLU A 178 -6.78 -39.29 49.49
CA GLU A 178 -6.91 -40.48 48.64
C GLU A 178 -5.53 -41.03 48.24
N GLN A 179 -4.52 -40.17 48.12
CA GLN A 179 -3.14 -40.55 47.84
C GLN A 179 -2.25 -40.23 49.03
N ALA A 180 -1.49 -41.23 49.47
CA ALA A 180 -0.65 -41.12 50.64
C ALA A 180 0.62 -40.26 50.42
N ILE A 181 0.91 -39.86 49.17
CA ILE A 181 1.91 -38.85 48.82
C ILE A 181 1.48 -37.42 49.20
N ASP A 182 0.18 -37.16 49.24
CA ASP A 182 -0.38 -35.83 49.53
C ASP A 182 -0.53 -35.58 51.04
N VAL A 183 -0.10 -36.54 51.87
CA VAL A 183 -0.15 -36.45 53.32
C VAL A 183 1.05 -35.63 53.82
N PRO A 184 0.84 -34.59 54.65
CA PRO A 184 1.92 -33.83 55.24
C PRO A 184 2.88 -34.73 56.03
N LYS A 185 4.19 -34.55 55.85
CA LYS A 185 5.23 -35.32 56.56
C LYS A 185 5.08 -35.23 58.09
N SER A 186 4.56 -34.11 58.60
CA SER A 186 4.27 -33.92 60.03
C SER A 186 3.21 -34.90 60.55
N THR A 187 2.14 -35.14 59.78
CA THR A 187 1.09 -36.09 60.16
C THR A 187 1.63 -37.52 60.16
N VAL A 188 2.43 -37.89 59.16
CA VAL A 188 3.11 -39.19 59.12
C VAL A 188 4.01 -39.37 60.34
N GLY A 189 4.78 -38.34 60.71
CA GLY A 189 5.64 -38.36 61.89
C GLY A 189 4.87 -38.55 63.20
N LEU A 190 3.70 -37.91 63.33
CA LEU A 190 2.84 -38.07 64.50
C LEU A 190 2.27 -39.49 64.59
N VAL A 191 1.75 -40.02 63.48
CA VAL A 191 1.24 -41.40 63.43
C VAL A 191 2.36 -42.39 63.71
N ALA A 192 3.57 -42.16 63.18
CA ALA A 192 4.73 -42.99 63.45
C ALA A 192 5.07 -43.01 64.95
N LEU A 193 5.10 -41.84 65.59
CA LEU A 193 5.38 -41.72 67.02
C LEU A 193 4.38 -42.51 67.85
N VAL A 194 3.08 -42.35 67.59
CA VAL A 194 2.02 -43.08 68.30
C VAL A 194 2.15 -44.59 68.07
N TRP A 195 2.38 -45.01 66.82
CA TRP A 195 2.52 -46.43 66.47
C TRP A 195 3.73 -47.07 67.17
N PHE A 196 4.91 -46.47 67.07
CA PHE A 196 6.12 -46.99 67.72
C PHE A 196 6.05 -46.90 69.24
N SER A 197 5.41 -45.87 69.81
CA SER A 197 5.18 -45.76 71.25
C SER A 197 4.30 -46.90 71.76
N SER A 198 3.24 -47.25 71.02
CA SER A 198 2.38 -48.39 71.37
C SER A 198 3.13 -49.73 71.35
N LEU A 199 3.99 -49.95 70.35
CA LEU A 199 4.81 -51.15 70.23
C LEU A 199 5.86 -51.24 71.34
N ALA A 200 6.51 -50.12 71.66
CA ALA A 200 7.49 -50.04 72.75
C ALA A 200 6.85 -50.33 74.11
N PHE A 201 5.64 -49.81 74.37
CA PHE A 201 4.92 -50.06 75.62
C PHE A 201 4.57 -51.54 75.80
N ILE A 202 4.03 -52.19 74.76
CA ILE A 202 3.72 -53.63 74.80
C ILE A 202 5.00 -54.44 75.04
N SER A 203 6.10 -54.12 74.35
CA SER A 203 7.40 -54.79 74.53
C SER A 203 7.95 -54.63 75.95
N ALA A 204 7.90 -53.43 76.52
CA ALA A 204 8.38 -53.17 77.88
C ALA A 204 7.59 -53.97 78.93
N VAL A 205 6.25 -54.03 78.80
CA VAL A 205 5.39 -54.76 79.73
C VAL A 205 5.58 -56.27 79.57
N THR A 206 5.51 -56.79 78.34
CA THR A 206 5.67 -58.22 78.04
C THR A 206 7.06 -58.72 78.43
N GLY A 207 8.12 -57.94 78.23
CA GLY A 207 9.48 -58.29 78.63
C GLY A 207 9.63 -58.50 80.14
N VAL A 208 9.02 -57.63 80.95
CA VAL A 208 9.01 -57.79 82.43
C VAL A 208 8.22 -59.04 82.83
N PHE A 209 7.05 -59.28 82.23
CA PHE A 209 6.26 -60.48 82.51
C PHE A 209 6.97 -61.78 82.09
N LEU A 210 7.66 -61.79 80.94
CA LEU A 210 8.48 -62.92 80.48
C LEU A 210 9.67 -63.17 81.42
N ALA A 211 10.33 -62.11 81.91
CA ALA A 211 11.41 -62.24 82.87
C ALA A 211 10.92 -62.83 84.21
N ILE A 212 9.80 -62.33 84.73
CA ILE A 212 9.20 -62.85 85.96
C ILE A 212 8.77 -64.31 85.78
N THR A 213 8.13 -64.64 84.65
CA THR A 213 7.70 -66.01 84.33
C THR A 213 8.91 -66.94 84.20
N GLY A 214 10.00 -66.50 83.57
CA GLY A 214 11.24 -67.24 83.46
C GLY A 214 11.88 -67.54 84.83
N ILE A 215 11.96 -66.54 85.71
CA ILE A 215 12.46 -66.72 87.09
C ILE A 215 11.55 -67.67 87.86
N TYR A 216 10.22 -67.53 87.73
CA TYR A 216 9.25 -68.40 88.40
C TYR A 216 9.39 -69.86 87.97
N ILE A 217 9.51 -70.12 86.67
CA ILE A 217 9.74 -71.45 86.11
C ILE A 217 11.08 -72.01 86.61
N GLN A 218 12.18 -71.25 86.51
CA GLN A 218 13.50 -71.70 87.02
C GLN A 218 13.44 -72.10 88.48
N ARG A 219 12.71 -71.33 89.32
CA ARG A 219 12.60 -71.61 90.75
C ARG A 219 11.78 -72.87 91.06
N ILE A 220 10.71 -73.14 90.31
CA ILE A 220 9.91 -74.37 90.49
C ILE A 220 10.73 -75.59 90.08
N TYR A 221 11.35 -75.57 88.90
CA TYR A 221 12.13 -76.71 88.41
C TYR A 221 13.40 -76.94 89.24
N ALA A 222 14.05 -75.89 89.76
CA ALA A 222 15.18 -76.04 90.69
C ALA A 222 14.76 -76.75 91.99
N LYS A 223 13.58 -76.41 92.53
CA LYS A 223 13.04 -77.01 93.75
C LYS A 223 12.60 -78.47 93.56
N GLU A 224 12.15 -78.83 92.35
CA GLU A 224 11.79 -80.21 92.00
C GLU A 224 13.03 -81.11 91.84
N ASN A 225 14.18 -80.55 91.44
CA ASN A 225 15.46 -81.27 91.40
C ASN A 225 16.06 -81.48 92.79
N GLU A 226 15.93 -80.52 93.72
CA GLU A 226 16.36 -80.72 95.12
C GLU A 226 15.57 -81.84 95.82
N HIS A 227 14.26 -81.98 95.55
CA HIS A 227 13.43 -83.05 96.12
C HIS A 227 13.63 -84.44 95.47
N ARG A 228 14.48 -84.56 94.44
CA ARG A 228 14.83 -85.83 93.79
C ARG A 228 16.22 -86.37 94.18
N GLU A 229 17.02 -85.59 94.91
CA GLU A 229 18.35 -85.99 95.39
C GLU A 229 18.38 -86.36 96.90
N GLU A 230 17.23 -86.31 97.58
CA GLU A 230 16.98 -86.99 98.87
C GLU A 230 16.34 -88.37 98.66
#